data_AF-A0A3B8IKC7-F1
#
_entry.id   AF-A0A3B8IKC7-F1
#
_cell.length_a   1.000
_cell.length_b   1.000
_cell.length_c   1.000
_cell.angle_alpha   90.00
_cell.angle_beta   90.00
_cell.angle_gamma   90.00
#
_symmetry.space_group_name_H-M   'P 1'
#
loop_
_entity.id
_entity.type
_entity.pdbx_description
1 polymer ?
#
loop_
_entity_poly.entity_id
_entity_poly.type
_entity_poly.pdbx_seq_one_letter_code
_entity_poly.pdbx_strand_id
1 'polypeptide(L)'
;MAANNYFTVVNFSGQALEVVINGVTVSLPEDGTAQPLNKFPQSGEQFEYHVEVKQGPKLGTVDKTLVVSGGTNSWSTFVFTNNGIMNQFASPNAQNLRV
;
A
#
# COMPACT_ATOMS: atom_id res chain seq x y z
N MET A 1 19.06 6.40 13.28
CA MET A 1 18.64 4.98 13.32
C MET A 1 18.09 4.63 11.96
N ALA A 2 18.43 3.48 11.38
CA ALA A 2 17.78 3.02 10.15
C ALA A 2 16.30 2.75 10.46
N ALA A 3 15.38 3.34 9.70
CA ALA A 3 13.97 3.06 9.86
C ALA A 3 13.61 1.77 9.12
N ASN A 4 12.83 0.91 9.79
CA ASN A 4 12.31 -0.31 9.20
C ASN A 4 10.82 -0.13 8.98
N ASN A 5 10.48 0.53 7.87
CA ASN A 5 9.09 0.65 7.45
C ASN A 5 8.77 -0.42 6.43
N TYR A 6 7.57 -0.96 6.55
CA TYR A 6 7.13 -2.09 5.76
C TYR A 6 5.74 -1.86 5.22
N PHE A 7 5.45 -2.44 4.07
CA PHE A 7 4.09 -2.50 3.56
C PHE A 7 3.73 -3.86 3.02
N THR A 8 2.44 -4.19 3.11
CA THR A 8 1.81 -5.35 2.47
C THR A 8 0.73 -4.86 1.52
N VAL A 9 0.42 -5.70 0.54
CA VAL A 9 -0.54 -5.38 -0.52
C VAL A 9 -1.51 -6.55 -0.60
N VAL A 10 -2.81 -6.26 -0.50
CA VAL A 10 -3.88 -7.26 -0.47
C VAL A 10 -4.90 -6.94 -1.55
N ASN A 11 -5.30 -7.95 -2.31
CA ASN A 11 -6.28 -7.86 -3.37
C ASN A 11 -7.66 -8.35 -2.91
N PHE A 12 -8.65 -7.45 -2.94
CA PHE A 12 -10.08 -7.74 -2.80
C PHE A 12 -10.88 -7.05 -3.92
N SER A 13 -10.28 -6.92 -5.10
CA SER A 13 -10.87 -6.23 -6.26
C SER A 13 -11.67 -7.16 -7.18
N GLY A 14 -11.69 -8.47 -6.92
CA GLY A 14 -12.36 -9.45 -7.78
C GLY A 14 -11.64 -9.73 -9.10
N GLN A 15 -10.43 -9.19 -9.34
CA GLN A 15 -9.65 -9.35 -10.58
C GLN A 15 -8.14 -9.39 -10.28
N ALA A 16 -7.33 -9.78 -11.28
CA ALA A 16 -5.87 -9.67 -11.21
C ALA A 16 -5.42 -8.19 -11.19
N LEU A 17 -4.41 -7.88 -10.36
CA LEU A 17 -3.82 -6.56 -10.20
C LEU A 17 -2.30 -6.60 -10.42
N GLU A 18 -1.78 -5.56 -11.05
CA GLU A 18 -0.39 -5.15 -10.92
C GLU A 18 -0.36 -3.79 -10.21
N VAL A 19 0.34 -3.72 -9.08
CA VAL A 19 0.46 -2.51 -8.26
C VAL A 19 1.91 -2.08 -8.22
N VAL A 20 2.20 -0.83 -8.53
CA VAL A 20 3.53 -0.23 -8.35
C VAL A 20 3.46 0.74 -7.18
N ILE A 21 4.27 0.50 -6.15
CA ILE A 21 4.34 1.34 -4.95
C ILE A 21 5.76 1.89 -4.82
N ASN A 22 5.95 3.19 -5.03
CA ASN A 22 7.26 3.85 -4.98
C ASN A 22 8.32 3.11 -5.83
N GLY A 23 7.92 2.63 -7.01
CA GLY A 23 8.76 1.85 -7.94
C GLY A 23 8.84 0.34 -7.66
N VAL A 24 8.30 -0.15 -6.54
CA VAL A 24 8.20 -1.58 -6.24
C VAL A 24 6.97 -2.17 -6.93
N THR A 25 7.17 -3.09 -7.86
CA THR A 25 6.07 -3.77 -8.56
C THR A 25 5.61 -5.01 -7.78
N VAL A 26 4.31 -5.12 -7.58
CA VAL A 26 3.64 -6.20 -6.84
C VAL A 26 2.53 -6.77 -7.71
N SER A 27 2.65 -8.05 -8.06
CA SER A 27 1.64 -8.76 -8.86
C SER A 27 0.72 -9.60 -7.97
N LEU A 28 -0.58 -9.35 -8.07
CA LEU A 28 -1.63 -10.04 -7.33
C LEU A 28 -2.54 -10.75 -8.36
N PRO A 29 -2.29 -12.05 -8.66
CA PRO A 29 -2.87 -12.72 -9.82
C PRO A 29 -4.38 -12.99 -9.70
N GLU A 30 -4.92 -13.01 -8.49
CA GLU A 30 -6.34 -13.30 -8.23
C GLU A 30 -6.85 -12.57 -6.98
N ASP A 31 -8.17 -12.54 -6.84
CA ASP A 31 -8.85 -12.00 -5.67
C ASP A 31 -8.52 -12.79 -4.40
N GLY A 32 -8.42 -12.11 -3.26
CA GLY A 32 -8.04 -12.70 -1.98
C GLY A 32 -6.54 -12.97 -1.81
N THR A 33 -5.70 -12.65 -2.81
CA THR A 33 -4.25 -12.77 -2.66
C THR A 33 -3.64 -11.64 -1.86
N ALA A 34 -2.57 -11.96 -1.14
CA ALA A 34 -1.72 -10.99 -0.49
C ALA A 34 -0.27 -11.26 -0.90
N GLN A 35 0.46 -10.20 -1.21
CA GLN A 35 1.91 -10.28 -1.43
C GLN A 35 2.65 -9.82 -0.18
N PRO A 36 3.71 -10.55 0.23
CA PRO A 36 4.41 -10.31 1.49
C PRO A 36 5.25 -9.02 1.50
N LEU A 37 5.65 -8.70 2.74
CA LEU A 37 6.30 -7.51 3.26
C LEU A 37 7.39 -6.89 2.36
N ASN A 38 7.12 -5.70 1.81
CA ASN A 38 8.12 -4.89 1.10
C ASN A 38 8.72 -3.86 2.05
N LYS A 39 10.05 -3.73 2.06
CA LYS A 39 10.75 -2.75 2.90
C LYS A 39 10.79 -1.40 2.19
N PHE A 40 10.41 -0.36 2.93
CA PHE A 40 10.51 1.02 2.49
C PHE A 40 11.57 1.75 3.34
N PRO A 41 12.74 2.10 2.77
CA PRO A 41 13.89 2.61 3.53
C PRO A 41 13.80 4.12 3.83
N GLN A 42 12.60 4.68 4.03
CA GLN A 42 12.43 6.07 4.48
C GLN A 42 12.17 6.14 5.97
N SER A 43 12.64 7.21 6.62
CA SER A 43 12.40 7.52 8.03
C SER A 43 11.75 8.91 8.15
N GLY A 44 10.72 9.06 8.98
CA GLY A 44 10.02 10.33 9.14
C GLY A 44 8.73 10.18 9.93
N GLU A 45 8.12 11.31 10.28
CA GLU A 45 6.81 11.37 10.97
C GLU A 45 5.63 11.08 10.02
N GLN A 46 5.85 11.24 8.71
CA GLN A 46 4.93 10.89 7.64
C GLN A 46 5.70 10.31 6.45
N PHE A 47 5.02 9.46 5.69
CA PHE A 47 5.52 8.81 4.48
C PHE A 47 4.53 9.02 3.34
N GLU A 48 5.05 9.30 2.15
CA GLU A 48 4.26 9.36 0.92
C GLU A 48 4.48 8.07 0.12
N TYR A 49 3.39 7.38 -0.18
CA TYR A 49 3.38 6.25 -1.09
C TYR A 49 2.70 6.65 -2.38
N HIS A 50 3.46 6.69 -3.46
CA HIS A 50 2.93 6.79 -4.82
C HIS A 50 2.51 5.39 -5.24
N VAL A 51 1.20 5.22 -5.42
CA VAL A 51 0.58 3.94 -5.75
C VAL A 51 -0.02 4.06 -7.14
N GLU A 52 0.54 3.31 -8.08
CA GLU A 52 -0.04 3.09 -9.40
C GLU A 52 -0.68 1.71 -9.43
N VAL A 53 -1.94 1.63 -9.85
CA VAL A 53 -2.64 0.36 -10.01
C VAL A 53 -2.95 0.16 -11.48
N LYS A 54 -2.49 -0.95 -12.04
CA LYS A 54 -2.96 -1.48 -13.30
C LYS A 54 -3.90 -2.64 -12.99
N GLN A 55 -5.19 -2.31 -13.02
CA GLN A 55 -6.22 -3.32 -13.17
C GLN A 55 -6.20 -3.79 -14.62
N GLY A 56 -6.59 -5.04 -14.88
CA GLY A 56 -6.75 -5.56 -16.24
C GLY A 56 -7.62 -4.65 -17.14
N PRO A 57 -7.90 -5.03 -18.39
CA PRO A 57 -8.36 -4.15 -19.48
C PRO A 57 -9.64 -3.32 -19.26
N LYS A 58 -10.26 -3.35 -18.08
CA LYS A 58 -11.54 -2.74 -17.75
C LYS A 58 -11.48 -1.45 -16.89
N LEU A 59 -10.39 -1.10 -16.19
CA LEU A 59 -10.49 -0.06 -15.14
C LEU A 59 -9.39 1.03 -15.06
N GLY A 60 -8.39 1.01 -15.96
CA GLY A 60 -7.44 2.12 -16.09
C GLY A 60 -6.37 2.20 -14.99
N THR A 61 -5.48 3.19 -15.11
CA THR A 61 -4.39 3.45 -14.16
C THR A 61 -4.90 4.36 -13.03
N VAL A 62 -4.89 3.86 -11.79
CA VAL A 62 -5.13 4.71 -10.62
C VAL A 62 -3.77 5.14 -10.10
N ASP A 63 -3.47 6.43 -10.20
CA ASP A 63 -2.31 7.07 -9.58
C ASP A 63 -2.78 7.83 -8.33
N LYS A 64 -2.27 7.45 -7.16
CA LYS A 64 -2.58 8.11 -5.88
C LYS A 64 -1.34 8.23 -5.00
N THR A 65 -1.19 9.41 -4.41
CA THR A 65 -0.31 9.62 -3.28
C THR A 65 -1.06 9.34 -1.98
N LEU A 66 -0.59 8.37 -1.20
CA LEU A 66 -1.10 8.06 0.13
C LEU A 66 -0.11 8.57 1.17
N VAL A 67 -0.55 9.54 1.96
CA VAL A 67 0.19 10.00 3.13
C VAL A 67 -0.17 9.10 4.31
N VAL A 68 0.83 8.46 4.89
CA VAL A 68 0.69 7.63 6.08
C VAL A 68 1.56 8.18 7.17
N SER A 69 1.09 8.11 8.42
CA SER A 69 1.92 8.45 9.56
C SER A 69 3.16 7.54 9.58
N GLY A 70 4.19 7.94 10.30
CA GLY A 70 5.45 7.24 10.30
C GLY A 70 6.08 7.05 11.66
N GLY A 71 7.30 6.51 11.62
CA GLY A 71 8.09 6.22 12.80
C GLY A 71 9.31 5.35 12.47
N THR A 72 10.08 5.02 13.50
CA THR A 72 11.29 4.20 13.38
C THR A 72 10.98 2.76 12.96
N ASN A 73 9.76 2.26 13.24
CA ASN A 73 9.23 0.98 12.77
C ASN A 73 7.73 1.11 12.53
N SER A 74 7.27 1.05 11.28
CA SER A 74 5.84 1.17 10.92
C SER A 74 5.43 0.12 9.89
N TRP A 75 4.16 -0.26 9.89
CA TRP A 75 3.57 -1.21 8.95
C TRP A 75 2.33 -0.62 8.28
N SER A 76 2.26 -0.68 6.95
CA SER A 76 1.08 -0.28 6.19
C SER A 76 0.50 -1.47 5.43
N THR A 77 -0.82 -1.62 5.43
CA THR A 77 -1.51 -2.62 4.60
C THR A 77 -2.35 -1.89 3.56
N PHE A 78 -1.98 -2.01 2.30
CA PHE A 78 -2.75 -1.47 1.19
C PHE A 78 -3.76 -2.52 0.71
N VAL A 79 -5.04 -2.23 0.88
CA VAL A 79 -6.15 -3.10 0.48
C VAL A 79 -6.79 -2.53 -0.77
N PHE A 80 -6.74 -3.27 -1.86
CA PHE A 80 -7.32 -2.89 -3.15
C PHE A 80 -8.69 -3.53 -3.28
N THR A 81 -9.75 -2.73 -3.33
CA THR A 81 -11.12 -3.20 -3.46
C THR A 81 -11.72 -2.75 -4.79
N ASN A 82 -12.89 -3.29 -5.15
CA ASN A 82 -13.66 -2.80 -6.30
C ASN A 82 -14.08 -1.32 -6.18
N ASN A 83 -14.13 -0.78 -4.96
CA ASN A 83 -14.53 0.61 -4.70
C ASN A 83 -13.32 1.56 -4.58
N GLY A 84 -12.09 1.06 -4.75
CA GLY A 84 -10.86 1.82 -4.65
C GLY A 84 -9.86 1.27 -3.64
N ILE A 85 -8.84 2.07 -3.34
CA ILE A 85 -7.72 1.72 -2.47
C ILE A 85 -8.03 2.17 -1.04
N MET A 86 -8.00 1.23 -0.09
CA MET A 86 -8.03 1.49 1.34
C MET A 86 -6.63 1.29 1.91
N ASN A 87 -6.20 2.15 2.83
CA ASN A 87 -4.95 1.96 3.56
C ASN A 87 -5.27 1.68 5.03
N GLN A 88 -4.88 0.50 5.51
CA GLN A 88 -4.92 0.16 6.92
C GLN A 88 -3.51 0.32 7.49
N PHE A 89 -3.28 1.46 8.14
CA PHE A 89 -2.01 1.79 8.75
C PHE A 89 -1.94 1.30 10.20
N ALA A 90 -0.84 0.64 10.56
CA ALA A 90 -0.52 0.25 11.92
C ALA A 90 0.90 0.72 12.27
N SER A 91 1.02 1.72 13.14
CA SER A 91 2.30 2.07 13.77
C SER A 91 2.20 1.99 15.29
N PRO A 92 3.36 1.87 15.98
CA PRO A 92 3.42 1.99 17.44
C PRO A 92 2.88 3.33 17.96
N ASN A 93 2.79 4.35 17.09
CA ASN A 93 2.33 5.71 17.40
C ASN A 93 1.02 6.08 16.68
N ALA A 94 0.19 5.12 16.29
CA ALA A 94 -0.99 5.37 15.46
C ALA A 94 -2.05 6.21 16.18
N GLN A 95 -1.92 7.53 16.17
CA GLN A 95 -3.02 8.45 16.39
C GLN A 95 -3.83 8.56 15.09
N ASN A 96 -4.93 7.82 15.04
CA ASN A 96 -6.14 8.07 14.25
C ASN A 96 -5.95 8.62 12.82
N LEU A 97 -5.81 7.73 11.84
CA LEU A 97 -6.26 8.02 10.48
C LEU A 97 -7.79 7.89 10.44
N ARG A 98 -8.51 9.02 10.52
CA ARG A 98 -9.93 9.07 10.19
C ARG A 98 -10.07 9.24 8.68
N VAL A 99 -10.80 8.31 8.06
CA VAL A 99 -11.22 8.31 6.66
C VAL A 99 -12.31 9.35 6.44
#